data_AF-A0A497EFZ6-F1
#
_entry.id   AF-A0A497EFZ6-F1
#
_cell.length_a   1.000
_cell.length_b   1.000
_cell.length_c   1.000
_cell.angle_alpha   90.00
_cell.angle_beta   90.00
_cell.angle_gamma   90.00
#
_symmetry.space_group_name_H-M   'P 1'
#
loop_
_entity.id
_entity.type
_entity.pdbx_description
1 polymer ?
#
loop_
_entity_poly.entity_id
_entity_poly.type
_entity_poly.pdbx_seq_one_letter_code
_entity_poly.pdbx_strand_id
1 'polypeptide(L)'
;MKRSCVVVCCLLIAVMATVPVAAIEVDGYLAGGVYDAEAAEQQQAELSAWLVSEQAVKALQMPVSVTLTAEDLAAMQPQAEGLQARSKLLVGVAKPVGVLVDLEAPTVGLTSMNTEKVHIWTGAVHADGAAALRVHFSDVDLPEGAELYIYNDSGEAFGPYTGRGLLGTGDFWSHTITGDTMLLQVRTSANVARTFFTIADVGYLGSGFHYAQYRQRSNEKSFCGYNADCVIANSGTDTSIAHYTFVQRPYIYMCTGGLIADEGHTGTPYFLTANHCVSRGKVASSVETYFFYTGSSNCSGPAASHTVGASIVKTNKTGDYSLLQLSGSAPGGSSFLGWTTEEVAYSNGYALNRVSHPQGAPQAYSEHDVDPSAGTCSSWPRGSWIYSKDSKGATEGGSSGSPVLNSQSKVVGQLSGACGYNLGDVCDSNSNSTVDGAFAAYYPEVAPYLGGGGSGCTDDLDEDGYISEACGGDDCDDNEFWANPGLDEICTDDIDNNCDGTVDEDCGGGSCLPRGDACSIGSECCSGRCHPRKLTCQ
;
A
#
# COMPACT_ATOMS: atom_id res chain seq x y z
N MET A 1 -85.25 0.09 2.19
CA MET A 1 -84.25 -0.45 1.24
C MET A 1 -83.40 0.71 0.72
N LYS A 2 -82.23 0.94 1.30
CA LYS A 2 -81.23 1.89 0.79
C LYS A 2 -80.16 1.06 0.06
N ARG A 3 -79.92 1.33 -1.22
CA ARG A 3 -78.83 0.72 -2.01
C ARG A 3 -77.63 1.67 -1.98
N SER A 4 -76.55 1.27 -1.34
CA SER A 4 -75.25 1.93 -1.40
C SER A 4 -74.51 1.44 -2.65
N CYS A 5 -74.07 2.36 -3.50
CA CYS A 5 -73.19 2.10 -4.63
C CYS A 5 -71.75 2.26 -4.13
N VAL A 6 -70.98 1.17 -4.06
CA VAL A 6 -69.55 1.20 -3.76
C VAL A 6 -68.81 1.39 -5.08
N VAL A 7 -68.06 2.49 -5.21
CA VAL A 7 -67.11 2.72 -6.30
C VAL A 7 -65.82 2.01 -5.91
N VAL A 8 -65.44 0.99 -6.68
CA VAL A 8 -64.14 0.32 -6.55
C VAL A 8 -63.12 1.15 -7.33
N CYS A 9 -62.20 1.80 -6.61
CA CYS A 9 -61.05 2.47 -7.19
C CYS A 9 -59.95 1.41 -7.40
N CYS A 10 -59.77 0.96 -8.64
CA CYS A 10 -58.61 0.15 -9.02
C CYS A 10 -57.36 1.05 -9.07
N LEU A 11 -56.52 0.98 -8.04
CA LEU A 11 -55.15 1.47 -8.12
C LEU A 11 -54.36 0.57 -9.07
N LEU A 12 -54.10 1.03 -10.29
CA LEU A 12 -53.08 0.47 -11.16
C LEU A 12 -51.72 0.87 -10.60
N ILE A 13 -51.08 -0.04 -9.86
CA ILE A 13 -49.66 0.06 -9.52
C ILE A 13 -48.89 -0.22 -10.82
N ALA A 14 -48.36 0.83 -11.45
CA ALA A 14 -47.41 0.69 -12.53
C ALA A 14 -46.12 0.09 -11.95
N VAL A 15 -45.93 -1.21 -12.16
CA VAL A 15 -44.64 -1.87 -11.95
C VAL A 15 -43.71 -1.34 -13.04
N MET A 16 -42.91 -0.31 -12.73
CA MET A 16 -41.79 0.06 -13.58
C MET A 16 -40.80 -1.10 -13.55
N ALA A 17 -40.77 -1.89 -14.63
CA ALA A 17 -39.70 -2.84 -14.86
C ALA A 17 -38.41 -2.04 -15.07
N THR A 18 -37.56 -1.99 -14.05
CA THR A 18 -36.19 -1.49 -14.18
C THR A 18 -35.46 -2.40 -15.16
N VAL A 19 -35.09 -1.87 -16.31
CA VAL A 19 -34.17 -2.57 -17.23
C VAL A 19 -32.87 -2.78 -16.44
N PRO A 20 -32.34 -4.01 -16.33
CA PRO A 20 -31.07 -4.22 -15.65
C PRO A 20 -29.99 -3.41 -16.38
N VAL A 21 -29.31 -2.55 -15.64
CA VAL A 21 -28.10 -1.89 -16.14
C VAL A 21 -27.08 -2.99 -16.37
N ALA A 22 -26.49 -3.04 -17.56
CA ALA A 22 -25.44 -4.01 -17.86
C ALA A 22 -24.25 -3.77 -16.92
N ALA A 23 -23.62 -4.84 -16.44
CA ALA A 23 -22.40 -4.73 -15.64
C ALA A 23 -21.30 -4.05 -16.46
N ILE A 24 -20.51 -3.20 -15.80
CA ILE A 24 -19.28 -2.63 -16.36
C ILE A 24 -18.17 -3.64 -16.10
N GLU A 25 -17.35 -3.91 -17.11
CA GLU A 25 -16.21 -4.83 -17.00
C GLU A 25 -14.95 -4.21 -17.59
N VAL A 26 -13.83 -4.42 -16.92
CA VAL A 26 -12.48 -4.04 -17.40
C VAL A 26 -11.62 -5.29 -17.48
N ASP A 27 -10.90 -5.45 -18.59
CA ASP A 27 -9.95 -6.55 -18.81
C ASP A 27 -8.70 -6.41 -17.96
N GLY A 28 -8.17 -7.55 -17.52
CA GLY A 28 -6.85 -7.57 -16.91
C GLY A 28 -5.79 -7.46 -17.98
N TYR A 29 -4.60 -6.99 -17.60
CA TYR A 29 -3.46 -6.91 -18.51
C TYR A 29 -2.16 -7.26 -17.80
N LEU A 30 -1.15 -7.63 -18.58
CA LEU A 30 0.20 -7.88 -18.08
C LEU A 30 1.02 -6.61 -18.16
N ALA A 31 1.66 -6.23 -17.05
CA ALA A 31 2.71 -5.24 -17.05
C ALA A 31 3.85 -5.69 -17.98
N GLY A 32 4.43 -4.75 -18.72
CA GLY A 32 5.59 -5.03 -19.53
C GLY A 32 6.80 -5.49 -18.71
N GLY A 33 7.76 -6.14 -19.37
CA GLY A 33 8.98 -6.64 -18.75
C GLY A 33 8.83 -8.03 -18.12
N VAL A 34 9.91 -8.48 -17.48
CA VAL A 34 9.99 -9.76 -16.78
C VAL A 34 10.76 -9.52 -15.49
N TYR A 35 10.25 -10.01 -14.38
CA TYR A 35 10.99 -10.06 -13.13
C TYR A 35 11.91 -11.29 -13.12
N ASP A 36 13.21 -11.04 -13.10
CA ASP A 36 14.24 -12.07 -12.99
C ASP A 36 14.71 -12.18 -11.53
N ALA A 37 14.17 -13.20 -10.86
CA ALA A 37 14.46 -13.51 -9.47
C ALA A 37 15.96 -13.75 -9.21
N GLU A 38 16.63 -14.51 -10.08
CA GLU A 38 18.05 -14.88 -9.90
C GLU A 38 18.95 -13.66 -10.08
N ALA A 39 18.67 -12.84 -11.09
CA ALA A 39 19.40 -11.59 -11.30
C ALA A 39 19.20 -10.60 -10.13
N ALA A 40 17.98 -10.51 -9.58
CA ALA A 40 17.68 -9.66 -8.44
C ALA A 40 18.45 -10.11 -7.18
N GLU A 41 18.47 -11.41 -6.88
CA GLU A 41 19.25 -11.95 -5.75
C GLU A 41 20.76 -11.75 -5.95
N GLN A 42 21.26 -11.95 -7.16
CA GLN A 42 22.67 -11.71 -7.47
C GLN A 42 23.03 -10.23 -7.26
N GLN A 43 22.19 -9.31 -7.72
CA GLN A 43 22.41 -7.87 -7.54
C GLN A 43 22.43 -7.47 -6.06
N GLN A 44 21.54 -8.04 -5.24
CA GLN A 44 21.55 -7.82 -3.80
C GLN A 44 22.82 -8.38 -3.15
N ALA A 45 23.24 -9.58 -3.54
CA ALA A 45 24.44 -10.22 -3.02
C ALA A 45 25.71 -9.42 -3.37
N GLU A 46 25.80 -8.91 -4.61
CA GLU A 46 26.90 -8.05 -5.05
C GLU A 46 26.91 -6.73 -4.27
N LEU A 47 25.75 -6.09 -4.08
CA LEU A 47 25.63 -4.88 -3.29
C LEU A 47 26.02 -5.12 -1.82
N SER A 48 25.50 -6.19 -1.20
CA SER A 48 25.86 -6.58 0.17
C SER A 48 27.36 -6.84 0.31
N ALA A 49 27.96 -7.60 -0.61
CA ALA A 49 29.39 -7.88 -0.59
C ALA A 49 30.24 -6.60 -0.70
N TRP A 50 29.82 -5.65 -1.53
CA TRP A 50 30.47 -4.35 -1.64
C TRP A 50 30.35 -3.54 -0.35
N LEU A 51 29.15 -3.43 0.24
CA LEU A 51 28.93 -2.74 1.53
C LEU A 51 29.76 -3.38 2.64
N VAL A 52 29.82 -4.70 2.69
CA VAL A 52 30.66 -5.47 3.63
C VAL A 52 32.15 -5.15 3.44
N SER A 53 32.59 -4.91 2.20
CA SER A 53 34.00 -4.59 1.92
C SER A 53 34.43 -3.20 2.41
N GLU A 54 33.50 -2.24 2.46
CA GLU A 54 33.75 -0.87 2.95
C GLU A 54 33.42 -0.67 4.43
N GLN A 55 32.78 -1.66 5.08
CA GLN A 55 32.22 -1.49 6.41
C GLN A 55 33.28 -1.22 7.49
N ALA A 56 32.93 -0.36 8.44
CA ALA A 56 33.70 -0.18 9.66
C ALA A 56 33.43 -1.33 10.65
N VAL A 57 34.16 -2.45 10.55
CA VAL A 57 33.92 -3.71 11.30
C VAL A 57 33.69 -3.55 12.81
N LYS A 58 34.33 -2.56 13.45
CA LYS A 58 34.11 -2.28 14.90
C LYS A 58 32.69 -1.78 15.22
N ALA A 59 31.92 -1.32 14.23
CA ALA A 59 30.54 -0.88 14.40
C ALA A 59 29.63 -1.96 15.01
N LEU A 60 29.94 -3.25 14.77
CA LEU A 60 29.21 -4.38 15.36
C LEU A 60 29.30 -4.43 16.89
N GLN A 61 30.26 -3.71 17.50
CA GLN A 61 30.44 -3.66 18.95
C GLN A 61 29.58 -2.58 19.62
N MET A 62 28.92 -1.71 18.85
CA MET A 62 28.06 -0.63 19.33
C MET A 62 26.69 -0.67 18.66
N PRO A 63 25.94 -1.78 18.75
CA PRO A 63 24.64 -1.89 18.11
C PRO A 63 23.57 -1.09 18.85
N VAL A 64 22.54 -0.68 18.11
CA VAL A 64 21.23 -0.36 18.68
C VAL A 64 20.56 -1.69 19.05
N SER A 65 20.60 -2.03 20.33
CA SER A 65 19.98 -3.27 20.83
C SER A 65 18.49 -3.08 21.12
N VAL A 66 17.68 -4.01 20.64
CA VAL A 66 16.24 -4.07 20.90
C VAL A 66 15.95 -5.28 21.77
N THR A 67 15.30 -5.05 22.91
CA THR A 67 14.90 -6.12 23.81
C THR A 67 13.38 -6.19 23.87
N LEU A 68 12.84 -7.39 23.65
CA LEU A 68 11.43 -7.64 23.81
C LEU A 68 11.10 -7.97 25.26
N THR A 69 9.96 -7.46 25.71
CA THR A 69 9.37 -7.85 26.99
C THR A 69 8.68 -9.20 26.89
N ALA A 70 8.39 -9.84 28.03
CA ALA A 70 7.58 -11.05 28.05
C ALA A 70 6.17 -10.83 27.48
N GLU A 71 5.63 -9.61 27.61
CA GLU A 71 4.34 -9.23 27.03
C GLU A 71 4.42 -9.13 25.50
N ASP A 72 5.49 -8.54 24.96
CA ASP A 72 5.72 -8.49 23.51
C ASP A 72 5.79 -9.91 22.93
N LEU A 73 6.55 -10.80 23.58
CA LEU A 73 6.67 -12.20 23.16
C LEU A 73 5.36 -12.97 23.27
N ALA A 74 4.60 -12.78 24.35
CA ALA A 74 3.29 -13.42 24.53
C ALA A 74 2.27 -12.92 23.50
N ALA A 75 2.30 -11.64 23.13
CA ALA A 75 1.40 -11.09 22.11
C ALA A 75 1.67 -11.65 20.70
N MET A 76 2.91 -12.06 20.42
CA MET A 76 3.31 -12.71 19.17
C MET A 76 3.11 -14.22 19.15
N GLN A 77 2.70 -14.84 20.26
CA GLN A 77 2.33 -16.25 20.23
C GLN A 77 1.05 -16.43 19.41
N PRO A 78 0.93 -17.55 18.65
CA PRO A 78 -0.28 -17.82 17.88
C PRO A 78 -1.50 -17.72 18.78
N GLN A 79 -2.44 -16.83 18.44
CA GLN A 79 -3.71 -16.74 19.14
C GLN A 79 -4.51 -18.03 18.92
N ALA A 80 -5.38 -18.38 19.87
CA ALA A 80 -6.27 -19.53 19.75
C ALA A 80 -6.99 -19.55 18.39
N GLU A 81 -7.09 -20.75 17.81
CA GLU A 81 -7.40 -21.03 16.39
C GLU A 81 -8.69 -20.33 15.87
N GLY A 82 -9.63 -19.94 16.74
CA GLY A 82 -10.88 -19.24 16.36
C GLY A 82 -10.84 -17.71 16.18
N LEU A 83 -9.77 -17.02 16.61
CA LEU A 83 -9.59 -15.58 16.35
C LEU A 83 -8.90 -15.31 14.99
N GLN A 84 -8.34 -16.37 14.38
CA GLN A 84 -7.52 -16.34 13.17
C GLN A 84 -8.36 -16.17 11.89
N ALA A 85 -9.62 -16.63 11.87
CA ALA A 85 -10.48 -16.61 10.68
C ALA A 85 -11.06 -15.21 10.30
N ARG A 86 -10.76 -14.17 11.09
CA ARG A 86 -11.32 -12.81 10.93
C ARG A 86 -10.30 -11.69 11.04
N SER A 87 -9.01 -11.99 11.09
CA SER A 87 -8.01 -11.00 11.48
C SER A 87 -6.79 -10.98 10.56
N LYS A 88 -6.28 -9.77 10.35
CA LYS A 88 -4.88 -9.52 9.95
C LYS A 88 -3.95 -10.35 10.84
N LEU A 89 -2.95 -10.98 10.24
CA LEU A 89 -2.05 -11.86 10.97
C LEU A 89 -0.96 -11.03 11.65
N LEU A 90 -0.80 -11.21 12.96
CA LEU A 90 0.25 -10.53 13.73
C LEU A 90 1.58 -11.26 13.53
N VAL A 91 2.60 -10.55 13.05
CA VAL A 91 3.91 -11.12 12.68
C VAL A 91 5.08 -10.50 13.42
N GLY A 92 4.86 -9.38 14.10
CA GLY A 92 5.93 -8.65 14.77
C GLY A 92 5.46 -7.53 15.69
N VAL A 93 6.43 -6.85 16.26
CA VAL A 93 6.26 -5.68 17.15
C VAL A 93 7.18 -4.55 16.70
N ALA A 94 6.67 -3.31 16.74
CA ALA A 94 7.44 -2.10 16.51
C ALA A 94 7.83 -1.49 17.86
N LYS A 95 9.14 -1.41 18.13
CA LYS A 95 9.69 -0.87 19.38
C LYS A 95 10.29 0.51 19.12
N PRO A 96 9.88 1.54 19.86
CA PRO A 96 10.55 2.84 19.81
C PRO A 96 11.95 2.72 20.42
N VAL A 97 12.94 3.25 19.72
CA VAL A 97 14.34 3.31 20.18
C VAL A 97 14.85 4.74 20.25
N GLY A 98 14.41 5.62 19.33
CA GLY A 98 14.69 7.06 19.37
C GLY A 98 16.18 7.42 19.36
N VAL A 99 16.98 6.73 18.54
CA VAL A 99 18.43 6.92 18.48
C VAL A 99 18.78 7.92 17.39
N LEU A 100 19.35 9.07 17.77
CA LEU A 100 19.96 10.01 16.83
C LEU A 100 21.29 9.43 16.33
N VAL A 101 21.38 9.25 15.02
CA VAL A 101 22.62 8.94 14.32
C VAL A 101 23.19 10.25 13.78
N ASP A 102 24.36 10.62 14.30
CA ASP A 102 25.15 11.78 13.88
C ASP A 102 26.51 11.27 13.39
N LEU A 103 26.84 11.51 12.12
CA LEU A 103 28.09 11.01 11.54
C LEU A 103 29.34 11.76 12.03
N GLU A 104 29.20 12.99 12.52
CA GLU A 104 30.31 13.77 13.08
C GLU A 104 30.66 13.29 14.50
N ALA A 105 29.65 12.95 15.30
CA ALA A 105 29.81 12.50 16.67
C ALA A 105 28.98 11.23 16.97
N PRO A 106 29.31 10.07 16.34
CA PRO A 106 28.48 8.87 16.44
C PRO A 106 28.45 8.32 17.87
N THR A 107 27.25 8.21 18.43
CA THR A 107 26.99 7.51 19.70
C THR A 107 26.78 6.01 19.50
N VAL A 108 26.40 5.62 18.29
CA VAL A 108 26.25 4.25 17.80
C VAL A 108 26.98 4.11 16.46
N GLY A 109 27.46 2.91 16.18
CA GLY A 109 28.27 2.65 14.98
C GLY A 109 29.64 3.34 15.01
N LEU A 110 30.30 3.39 13.85
CA LEU A 110 31.61 4.01 13.68
C LEU A 110 31.71 4.69 12.31
N THR A 111 32.20 5.93 12.30
CA THR A 111 32.62 6.63 11.07
C THR A 111 34.09 6.31 10.78
N SER A 112 34.37 5.92 9.53
CA SER A 112 35.71 5.74 8.97
C SER A 112 35.83 6.53 7.67
N MET A 113 37.04 6.55 7.09
CA MET A 113 37.28 7.18 5.79
C MET A 113 38.03 6.19 4.91
N ASN A 114 37.53 5.95 3.71
CA ASN A 114 38.18 5.05 2.75
C ASN A 114 39.34 5.76 2.02
N THR A 115 40.04 5.03 1.14
CA THR A 115 41.19 5.55 0.38
C THR A 115 40.83 6.67 -0.60
N GLU A 116 39.56 6.79 -0.95
CA GLU A 116 39.02 7.80 -1.87
C GLU A 116 38.52 9.06 -1.14
N LYS A 117 38.75 9.15 0.18
CA LYS A 117 38.27 10.24 1.05
C LYS A 117 36.74 10.31 1.17
N VAL A 118 36.05 9.19 0.93
CA VAL A 118 34.63 9.04 1.25
C VAL A 118 34.52 8.66 2.72
N HIS A 119 33.64 9.35 3.45
CA HIS A 119 33.28 8.99 4.80
C HIS A 119 32.28 7.83 4.77
N ILE A 120 32.59 6.77 5.52
CA ILE A 120 31.75 5.58 5.64
C ILE A 120 31.39 5.44 7.12
N TRP A 121 30.12 5.70 7.45
CA TRP A 121 29.58 5.32 8.75
C TRP A 121 28.91 3.96 8.64
N THR A 122 29.20 3.06 9.58
CA THR A 122 28.51 1.78 9.72
C THR A 122 27.89 1.71 11.10
N GLY A 123 26.63 1.29 11.18
CA GLY A 123 25.93 0.97 12.42
C GLY A 123 25.28 -0.42 12.33
N ALA A 124 24.84 -0.94 13.47
CA ALA A 124 24.11 -2.19 13.55
C ALA A 124 22.86 -2.01 14.41
N VAL A 125 21.77 -2.65 14.02
CA VAL A 125 20.58 -2.87 14.83
C VAL A 125 20.52 -4.37 15.11
N HIS A 126 20.35 -4.74 16.38
CA HIS A 126 20.36 -6.13 16.80
C HIS A 126 19.20 -6.42 17.74
N ALA A 127 18.48 -7.52 17.49
CA ALA A 127 17.39 -7.98 18.34
C ALA A 127 17.36 -9.52 18.41
N ASP A 128 17.75 -10.07 19.57
CA ASP A 128 17.88 -11.51 19.77
C ASP A 128 16.64 -12.30 19.30
N GLY A 129 16.88 -13.28 18.43
CA GLY A 129 15.86 -14.21 17.95
C GLY A 129 14.87 -13.66 16.93
N ALA A 130 15.06 -12.43 16.44
CA ALA A 130 14.26 -11.92 15.32
C ALA A 130 14.48 -12.78 14.07
N ALA A 131 13.39 -13.09 13.38
CA ALA A 131 13.45 -13.72 12.06
C ALA A 131 13.79 -12.69 10.97
N ALA A 132 13.38 -11.43 11.18
CA ALA A 132 13.74 -10.31 10.34
C ALA A 132 13.61 -8.99 11.13
N LEU A 133 14.28 -7.95 10.63
CA LEU A 133 14.27 -6.60 11.18
C LEU A 133 13.85 -5.59 10.12
N ARG A 134 13.21 -4.52 10.58
CA ARG A 134 12.84 -3.36 9.78
C ARG A 134 13.09 -2.08 10.57
N VAL A 135 13.56 -1.01 9.94
CA VAL A 135 13.85 0.25 10.64
C VAL A 135 12.87 1.34 10.20
N HIS A 136 12.36 2.10 11.16
CA HIS A 136 11.67 3.35 10.92
C HIS A 136 12.67 4.50 11.05
N PHE A 137 12.94 5.17 9.95
CA PHE A 137 13.74 6.38 9.95
C PHE A 137 12.84 7.61 10.07
N SER A 138 13.25 8.57 10.89
CA SER A 138 12.68 9.92 10.92
C SER A 138 13.78 10.96 10.83
N ASP A 139 13.40 12.20 10.52
CA ASP A 139 14.31 13.34 10.40
C ASP A 139 15.44 13.10 9.37
N VAL A 140 15.14 12.32 8.33
CA VAL A 140 16.08 12.06 7.23
C VAL A 140 16.06 13.23 6.27
N ASP A 141 17.21 13.90 6.13
CA ASP A 141 17.48 14.90 5.10
C ASP A 141 18.96 14.80 4.71
N LEU A 142 19.30 13.73 3.98
CA LEU A 142 20.67 13.44 3.60
C LEU A 142 21.16 14.47 2.57
N PRO A 143 22.36 15.07 2.75
CA PRO A 143 22.89 16.02 1.78
C PRO A 143 23.17 15.34 0.44
N GLU A 144 23.22 16.13 -0.63
CA GLU A 144 23.58 15.64 -1.96
C GLU A 144 24.90 14.84 -1.92
N GLY A 145 24.89 13.64 -2.52
CA GLY A 145 26.02 12.71 -2.50
C GLY A 145 26.16 11.89 -1.20
N ALA A 146 25.20 11.96 -0.28
CA ALA A 146 25.06 11.02 0.82
C ALA A 146 24.04 9.92 0.49
N GLU A 147 24.44 8.67 0.76
CA GLU A 147 23.68 7.47 0.45
C GLU A 147 23.57 6.60 1.71
N LEU A 148 22.34 6.25 2.10
CA LEU A 148 22.08 5.32 3.19
C LEU A 148 21.66 3.95 2.64
N TYR A 149 22.26 2.88 3.17
CA TYR A 149 21.98 1.51 2.82
C TYR A 149 21.61 0.70 4.07
N ILE A 150 20.81 -0.35 3.86
CA ILE A 150 20.59 -1.40 4.85
C ILE A 150 20.98 -2.75 4.25
N TYR A 151 21.57 -3.64 5.04
CA TYR A 151 22.05 -4.93 4.56
C TYR A 151 22.25 -5.94 5.70
N ASN A 152 22.46 -7.20 5.35
CA ASN A 152 23.00 -8.23 6.25
C ASN A 152 24.20 -8.93 5.60
N ASP A 153 24.83 -9.81 6.38
CA ASP A 153 25.94 -10.66 5.93
C ASP A 153 25.51 -11.86 5.08
N SER A 154 24.19 -12.07 4.96
CA SER A 154 23.57 -13.16 4.20
C SER A 154 23.27 -12.78 2.74
N GLY A 155 23.74 -11.62 2.29
CA GLY A 155 23.64 -11.16 0.90
C GLY A 155 22.42 -10.30 0.60
N GLU A 156 21.63 -9.89 1.59
CA GLU A 156 20.55 -8.92 1.37
C GLU A 156 21.08 -7.51 1.54
N ALA A 157 20.72 -6.64 0.59
CA ALA A 157 21.03 -5.21 0.67
C ALA A 157 19.98 -4.39 -0.09
N PHE A 158 19.62 -3.24 0.48
CA PHE A 158 18.70 -2.26 -0.11
C PHE A 158 19.23 -0.84 0.04
N GLY A 159 18.84 0.01 -0.92
CA GLY A 159 19.29 1.38 -1.06
C GLY A 159 19.86 1.64 -2.47
N PRO A 160 20.48 2.80 -2.70
CA PRO A 160 20.65 3.88 -1.73
C PRO A 160 19.32 4.58 -1.42
N TYR A 161 19.08 4.86 -0.14
CA TYR A 161 18.15 5.91 0.26
C TYR A 161 18.90 7.24 0.26
N THR A 162 18.34 8.25 -0.38
CA THR A 162 18.97 9.57 -0.57
C THR A 162 17.99 10.68 -0.20
N GLY A 163 18.50 11.91 -0.01
CA GLY A 163 17.68 13.08 0.32
C GLY A 163 16.75 12.80 1.52
N ARG A 164 15.45 12.97 1.31
CA ARG A 164 14.40 12.75 2.31
C ARG A 164 13.82 11.33 2.31
N GLY A 165 14.52 10.37 1.71
CA GLY A 165 14.15 8.95 1.70
C GLY A 165 13.08 8.58 0.67
N LEU A 166 12.59 7.34 0.77
CA LEU A 166 11.72 6.70 -0.24
C LEU A 166 10.42 7.47 -0.56
N LEU A 167 9.91 8.21 0.41
CA LEU A 167 8.64 8.94 0.29
C LEU A 167 8.84 10.45 0.14
N GLY A 168 10.09 10.94 0.13
CA GLY A 168 10.39 12.38 0.09
C GLY A 168 10.01 13.17 1.35
N THR A 169 9.52 12.51 2.40
CA THR A 169 9.01 13.14 3.63
C THR A 169 10.07 13.32 4.71
N GLY A 170 11.13 12.50 4.70
CA GLY A 170 12.10 12.35 5.78
C GLY A 170 11.67 11.36 6.87
N ASP A 171 10.49 10.73 6.71
CA ASP A 171 9.91 9.76 7.64
C ASP A 171 9.41 8.55 6.83
N PHE A 172 10.08 7.41 6.98
CA PHE A 172 9.75 6.20 6.23
C PHE A 172 10.22 4.92 6.95
N TRP A 173 9.52 3.82 6.68
CA TRP A 173 10.00 2.49 7.03
C TRP A 173 10.89 1.95 5.92
N SER A 174 12.00 1.33 6.28
CA SER A 174 12.94 0.69 5.35
C SER A 174 12.35 -0.57 4.71
N HIS A 175 13.08 -1.18 3.78
CA HIS A 175 12.88 -2.59 3.45
C HIS A 175 13.14 -3.47 4.68
N THR A 176 12.55 -4.67 4.71
CA THR A 176 12.80 -5.68 5.74
C THR A 176 14.03 -6.51 5.38
N ILE A 177 14.94 -6.72 6.34
CA ILE A 177 16.15 -7.56 6.20
C ILE A 177 15.97 -8.79 7.08
N THR A 178 16.27 -9.98 6.56
CA THR A 178 16.19 -11.22 7.34
C THR A 178 17.34 -11.35 8.34
N GLY A 179 17.10 -12.11 9.40
CA GLY A 179 18.03 -12.30 10.50
C GLY A 179 17.80 -11.37 11.69
N ASP A 180 18.59 -11.59 12.74
CA ASP A 180 18.50 -10.85 14.00
C ASP A 180 19.39 -9.61 14.07
N THR A 181 20.13 -9.35 12.99
CA THR A 181 21.08 -8.26 12.88
C THR A 181 20.95 -7.59 11.52
N MET A 182 20.64 -6.29 11.54
CA MET A 182 20.63 -5.43 10.35
C MET A 182 21.78 -4.45 10.44
N LEU A 183 22.55 -4.34 9.36
CA LEU A 183 23.60 -3.34 9.23
C LEU A 183 23.07 -2.13 8.47
N LEU A 184 23.48 -0.95 8.92
CA LEU A 184 23.21 0.32 8.28
C LEU A 184 24.53 0.92 7.85
N GLN A 185 24.61 1.43 6.62
CA GLN A 185 25.81 2.10 6.15
C GLN A 185 25.47 3.39 5.45
N VAL A 186 26.15 4.47 5.83
CA VAL A 186 26.06 5.76 5.15
C VAL A 186 27.39 6.03 4.46
N ARG A 187 27.32 6.31 3.17
CA ARG A 187 28.46 6.74 2.36
C ARG A 187 28.26 8.20 2.02
N THR A 188 29.27 9.04 2.25
CA THR A 188 29.17 10.45 1.88
C THR A 188 30.53 11.08 1.59
N SER A 189 30.59 11.84 0.50
CA SER A 189 31.68 12.80 0.24
C SER A 189 31.33 14.22 0.71
N ALA A 190 30.12 14.42 1.25
CA ALA A 190 29.64 15.69 1.75
C ALA A 190 30.15 15.98 3.17
N ASN A 191 29.80 17.15 3.70
CA ASN A 191 30.14 17.52 5.07
C ASN A 191 29.40 16.61 6.07
N VAL A 192 30.14 15.73 6.75
CA VAL A 192 29.62 14.79 7.77
C VAL A 192 28.80 15.47 8.87
N ALA A 193 29.10 16.73 9.21
CA ALA A 193 28.37 17.52 10.20
C ALA A 193 26.91 17.83 9.80
N ARG A 194 26.54 17.62 8.52
CA ARG A 194 25.17 17.78 8.02
C ARG A 194 24.51 16.43 7.71
N THR A 195 25.13 15.32 8.07
CA THR A 195 24.59 13.99 7.80
C THR A 195 24.16 13.36 9.11
N PHE A 196 22.87 13.48 9.40
CA PHE A 196 22.24 12.91 10.58
C PHE A 196 20.83 12.42 10.24
N PHE A 197 20.32 11.50 11.07
CA PHE A 197 18.95 11.00 11.00
C PHE A 197 18.60 10.28 12.31
N THR A 198 17.33 10.03 12.54
CA THR A 198 16.86 9.29 13.71
C THR A 198 16.43 7.89 13.31
N ILE A 199 16.97 6.86 14.00
CA ILE A 199 16.35 5.54 14.05
C ILE A 199 15.23 5.65 15.10
N ALA A 200 14.02 5.93 14.64
CA ALA A 200 12.90 6.20 15.53
C ALA A 200 12.39 4.91 16.17
N ASP A 201 12.22 3.86 15.35
CA ASP A 201 11.72 2.57 15.78
C ASP A 201 12.41 1.43 15.06
N VAL A 202 12.39 0.27 15.70
CA VAL A 202 12.80 -1.00 15.11
C VAL A 202 11.62 -1.95 15.14
N GLY A 203 11.27 -2.45 13.96
CA GLY A 203 10.37 -3.57 13.78
C GLY A 203 11.09 -4.89 14.00
N TYR A 204 10.65 -5.63 15.00
CA TYR A 204 11.02 -7.02 15.24
C TYR A 204 9.97 -7.92 14.59
N LEU A 205 10.36 -8.75 13.62
CA LEU A 205 9.49 -9.78 13.07
C LEU A 205 9.89 -11.14 13.66
N GLY A 206 8.91 -11.83 14.25
CA GLY A 206 9.12 -13.11 14.91
C GLY A 206 9.02 -14.31 13.96
N SER A 207 9.00 -15.51 14.52
CA SER A 207 8.87 -16.76 13.76
C SER A 207 7.53 -16.92 13.01
N GLY A 208 6.54 -16.05 13.25
CA GLY A 208 5.32 -15.99 12.43
C GLY A 208 5.52 -15.32 11.07
N PHE A 209 6.63 -14.60 10.85
CA PHE A 209 6.99 -14.06 9.54
C PHE A 209 7.66 -15.13 8.68
N HIS A 210 6.84 -15.96 8.04
CA HIS A 210 7.33 -17.13 7.33
C HIS A 210 8.16 -16.82 6.08
N TYR A 211 8.07 -15.63 5.48
CA TYR A 211 8.92 -15.23 4.35
C TYR A 211 10.41 -15.48 4.61
N ALA A 212 10.90 -15.09 5.80
CA ALA A 212 12.29 -15.33 6.22
C ALA A 212 12.66 -16.82 6.30
N GLN A 213 11.70 -17.69 6.60
CA GLN A 213 11.90 -19.15 6.71
C GLN A 213 11.88 -19.83 5.33
N TYR A 214 11.02 -19.35 4.42
CA TYR A 214 10.92 -19.88 3.06
C TYR A 214 12.10 -19.45 2.18
N ARG A 215 12.84 -18.38 2.51
CA ARG A 215 14.18 -18.17 1.92
C ARG A 215 15.18 -19.29 2.27
N GLN A 216 14.97 -19.96 3.40
CA GLN A 216 15.95 -20.89 3.99
C GLN A 216 15.54 -22.37 3.90
N ARG A 217 14.29 -22.72 3.52
CA ARG A 217 13.77 -24.11 3.49
C ARG A 217 12.62 -24.35 2.49
N SER A 218 12.52 -25.60 2.04
CA SER A 218 11.52 -26.16 1.11
C SER A 218 10.36 -26.91 1.77
N ASN A 219 9.95 -26.59 3.00
CA ASN A 219 8.98 -27.43 3.72
C ASN A 219 7.52 -27.04 3.46
N GLU A 220 6.76 -28.09 3.14
CA GLU A 220 5.37 -28.14 2.73
C GLU A 220 4.42 -27.99 3.94
N LYS A 221 3.35 -27.21 3.76
CA LYS A 221 2.14 -27.35 4.58
C LYS A 221 0.97 -27.67 3.66
N SER A 222 0.32 -28.80 3.91
CA SER A 222 -0.97 -29.13 3.31
C SER A 222 -2.09 -28.39 4.05
N PHE A 223 -2.90 -27.66 3.30
CA PHE A 223 -4.05 -26.91 3.77
C PHE A 223 -5.34 -27.71 3.52
N CYS A 224 -6.19 -27.88 4.53
CA CYS A 224 -7.44 -28.67 4.52
C CYS A 224 -7.36 -30.01 3.75
N GLY A 225 -6.19 -30.65 3.71
CA GLY A 225 -5.93 -31.90 2.97
C GLY A 225 -5.97 -31.80 1.44
N TYR A 226 -6.13 -30.61 0.87
CA TYR A 226 -6.37 -30.40 -0.58
C TYR A 226 -5.47 -29.36 -1.25
N ASN A 227 -4.64 -28.63 -0.51
CA ASN A 227 -3.55 -27.95 -1.18
C ASN A 227 -2.55 -29.00 -1.65
N ALA A 228 -2.34 -29.01 -2.96
CA ALA A 228 -1.12 -29.58 -3.51
C ALA A 228 0.06 -28.94 -2.78
N ASP A 229 1.13 -29.72 -2.60
CA ASP A 229 2.40 -29.26 -2.01
C ASP A 229 3.01 -28.06 -2.77
N CYS A 230 2.40 -27.72 -3.92
CA CYS A 230 2.70 -26.60 -4.80
C CYS A 230 1.39 -26.03 -5.34
N VAL A 231 1.08 -24.76 -5.07
CA VAL A 231 -0.07 -24.11 -5.72
C VAL A 231 0.40 -23.63 -7.09
N ILE A 232 -0.05 -24.31 -8.13
CA ILE A 232 -0.09 -23.76 -9.49
C ILE A 232 -1.38 -22.95 -9.56
N ALA A 233 -1.29 -21.63 -9.46
CA ALA A 233 -2.41 -20.78 -9.88
C ALA A 233 -2.66 -21.03 -11.38
N ASN A 234 -3.92 -20.94 -11.81
CA ASN A 234 -4.18 -20.76 -13.24
C ASN A 234 -3.42 -19.51 -13.71
N SER A 235 -2.71 -19.62 -14.83
CA SER A 235 -1.77 -18.61 -15.32
C SER A 235 -2.39 -17.21 -15.35
N GLY A 236 -1.80 -16.26 -14.58
CA GLY A 236 -2.10 -14.84 -14.65
C GLY A 236 -2.54 -14.19 -13.33
N THR A 237 -3.12 -14.94 -12.38
CA THR A 237 -3.56 -14.40 -11.08
C THR A 237 -2.46 -14.43 -10.02
N ASP A 238 -1.57 -15.42 -10.06
CA ASP A 238 -0.37 -15.53 -9.23
C ASP A 238 0.55 -14.30 -9.31
N THR A 239 0.68 -13.71 -10.49
CA THR A 239 1.57 -12.56 -10.70
C THR A 239 0.94 -11.22 -10.29
N SER A 240 -0.35 -11.20 -9.92
CA SER A 240 -1.06 -10.00 -9.44
C SER A 240 -1.06 -9.87 -7.92
N ILE A 241 -0.98 -11.00 -7.21
CA ILE A 241 -1.22 -11.09 -5.77
C ILE A 241 0.09 -10.94 -5.00
N ALA A 242 0.06 -10.09 -3.96
CA ALA A 242 1.18 -9.91 -3.06
C ALA A 242 0.79 -10.20 -1.61
N HIS A 243 1.71 -10.87 -0.92
CA HIS A 243 1.83 -10.78 0.53
C HIS A 243 2.33 -9.38 0.87
N TYR A 244 1.84 -8.76 1.94
CA TYR A 244 2.41 -7.50 2.39
C TYR A 244 2.39 -7.36 3.91
N THR A 245 3.40 -6.67 4.44
CA THR A 245 3.46 -6.28 5.85
C THR A 245 3.16 -4.80 6.02
N PHE A 246 2.67 -4.43 7.20
CA PHE A 246 2.41 -3.04 7.57
C PHE A 246 2.49 -2.85 9.08
N VAL A 247 2.78 -1.62 9.49
CA VAL A 247 2.93 -1.26 10.90
C VAL A 247 1.67 -0.55 11.39
N GLN A 248 1.01 -1.17 12.36
CA GLN A 248 -0.02 -0.53 13.16
C GLN A 248 0.36 -0.70 14.63
N ARG A 249 1.05 0.33 15.13
CA ARG A 249 1.71 0.29 16.44
C ARG A 249 0.78 -0.17 17.57
N PRO A 250 1.29 -0.99 18.50
CA PRO A 250 2.69 -1.42 18.64
C PRO A 250 3.07 -2.64 17.78
N TYR A 251 2.21 -3.09 16.86
CA TYR A 251 2.38 -4.35 16.16
C TYR A 251 2.70 -4.18 14.67
N ILE A 252 3.25 -5.25 14.11
CA ILE A 252 3.43 -5.45 12.68
C ILE A 252 2.50 -6.59 12.28
N TYR A 253 1.74 -6.35 11.21
CA TYR A 253 0.78 -7.29 10.69
C TYR A 253 1.10 -7.64 9.25
N MET A 254 0.54 -8.75 8.78
CA MET A 254 0.45 -9.06 7.36
C MET A 254 -0.98 -9.29 6.91
N CYS A 255 -1.19 -9.01 5.63
CA CYS A 255 -2.40 -9.31 4.87
C CYS A 255 -2.02 -9.67 3.42
N THR A 256 -3.03 -9.90 2.59
CA THR A 256 -2.90 -10.11 1.14
C THR A 256 -3.59 -8.97 0.39
N GLY A 257 -3.11 -8.65 -0.81
CA GLY A 257 -3.84 -7.82 -1.77
C GLY A 257 -3.43 -8.14 -3.19
N GLY A 258 -4.01 -7.43 -4.15
CA GLY A 258 -3.71 -7.64 -5.56
C GLY A 258 -3.72 -6.35 -6.38
N LEU A 259 -2.88 -6.31 -7.42
CA LEU A 259 -2.93 -5.25 -8.42
C LEU A 259 -4.25 -5.32 -9.19
N ILE A 260 -4.89 -4.16 -9.40
CA ILE A 260 -6.17 -4.04 -10.10
C ILE A 260 -6.06 -3.04 -11.24
N ALA A 261 -6.61 -3.40 -12.40
CA ALA A 261 -6.57 -2.58 -13.60
C ALA A 261 -7.53 -1.37 -13.49
N ASP A 262 -7.11 -0.23 -14.03
CA ASP A 262 -7.97 0.87 -14.42
C ASP A 262 -8.41 0.73 -15.89
N GLU A 263 -9.51 1.34 -16.31
CA GLU A 263 -10.05 1.25 -17.68
C GLU A 263 -9.05 1.73 -18.76
N GLY A 264 -8.17 2.67 -18.41
CA GLY A 264 -7.12 3.17 -19.30
C GLY A 264 -5.90 2.25 -19.42
N HIS A 265 -5.81 1.20 -18.60
CA HIS A 265 -4.62 0.36 -18.43
C HIS A 265 -3.34 1.20 -18.26
N THR A 266 -3.40 2.23 -17.42
CA THR A 266 -2.34 3.26 -17.32
C THR A 266 -1.03 2.72 -16.74
N GLY A 267 -1.05 1.53 -16.11
CA GLY A 267 0.10 1.00 -15.39
C GLY A 267 0.23 1.55 -13.96
N THR A 268 -0.71 2.40 -13.54
CA THR A 268 -0.77 2.90 -12.16
C THR A 268 -0.89 1.72 -11.20
N PRO A 269 0.01 1.58 -10.20
CA PRO A 269 0.05 0.41 -9.33
C PRO A 269 -1.05 0.45 -8.26
N TYR A 270 -2.31 0.48 -8.70
CA TYR A 270 -3.47 0.36 -7.84
C TYR A 270 -3.51 -1.04 -7.21
N PHE A 271 -3.64 -1.08 -5.89
CA PHE A 271 -3.56 -2.29 -5.10
C PHE A 271 -4.77 -2.41 -4.19
N LEU A 272 -5.63 -3.40 -4.46
CA LEU A 272 -6.84 -3.67 -3.70
C LEU A 272 -6.52 -4.54 -2.48
N THR A 273 -7.00 -4.12 -1.32
CA THR A 273 -6.89 -4.85 -0.06
C THR A 273 -8.06 -4.52 0.89
N ALA A 274 -8.02 -4.98 2.15
CA ALA A 274 -9.08 -4.73 3.13
C ALA A 274 -8.83 -3.49 4.01
N ASN A 275 -9.90 -2.79 4.39
CA ASN A 275 -9.87 -1.63 5.30
C ASN A 275 -9.32 -2.01 6.68
N HIS A 276 -9.73 -3.16 7.22
CA HIS A 276 -9.28 -3.61 8.53
C HIS A 276 -7.77 -3.92 8.58
N CYS A 277 -7.12 -4.11 7.42
CA CYS A 277 -5.67 -4.17 7.31
C CYS A 277 -5.09 -2.74 7.22
N VAL A 278 -5.46 -1.96 6.19
CA VAL A 278 -4.92 -0.62 5.95
C VAL A 278 -6.04 0.40 5.83
N SER A 279 -6.17 1.30 6.80
CA SER A 279 -7.26 2.31 6.84
C SER A 279 -6.79 3.75 7.07
N ARG A 280 -5.48 3.97 7.18
CA ARG A 280 -4.90 5.30 7.46
C ARG A 280 -3.62 5.51 6.67
N GLY A 281 -3.37 6.75 6.21
CA GLY A 281 -2.17 7.09 5.44
C GLY A 281 -0.86 6.67 6.11
N LYS A 282 -0.73 6.88 7.42
CA LYS A 282 0.47 6.44 8.18
C LYS A 282 0.68 4.91 8.23
N VAL A 283 -0.39 4.14 8.07
CA VAL A 283 -0.28 2.67 7.93
C VAL A 283 0.11 2.33 6.50
N ALA A 284 -0.53 2.96 5.51
CA ALA A 284 -0.22 2.77 4.09
C ALA A 284 1.24 3.10 3.75
N SER A 285 1.80 4.17 4.33
CA SER A 285 3.21 4.54 4.13
C SER A 285 4.22 3.51 4.65
N SER A 286 3.77 2.59 5.52
CA SER A 286 4.58 1.48 6.03
C SER A 286 4.38 0.17 5.28
N VAL A 287 3.53 0.12 4.25
CA VAL A 287 3.32 -1.11 3.47
C VAL A 287 4.64 -1.56 2.84
N GLU A 288 4.93 -2.85 2.93
CA GLU A 288 5.97 -3.51 2.14
C GLU A 288 5.35 -4.74 1.48
N THR A 289 5.27 -4.74 0.14
CA THR A 289 4.70 -5.84 -0.65
C THR A 289 5.79 -6.83 -1.06
N TYR A 290 5.42 -8.09 -1.21
CA TYR A 290 6.26 -9.20 -1.65
C TYR A 290 5.52 -9.91 -2.79
N PHE A 291 5.80 -9.51 -4.03
CA PHE A 291 5.25 -10.15 -5.23
C PHE A 291 5.99 -11.45 -5.55
N PHE A 292 5.35 -12.32 -6.33
CA PHE A 292 5.91 -13.62 -6.75
C PHE A 292 6.29 -14.56 -5.59
N TYR A 293 5.65 -14.37 -4.43
CA TYR A 293 5.84 -15.21 -3.26
C TYR A 293 5.08 -16.55 -3.39
N THR A 294 5.60 -17.44 -4.24
CA THR A 294 4.98 -18.74 -4.61
C THR A 294 5.76 -19.93 -4.04
N GLY A 295 5.14 -21.12 -3.99
CA GLY A 295 5.77 -22.37 -3.52
C GLY A 295 5.77 -23.49 -4.58
N SER A 296 6.90 -24.20 -4.72
CA SER A 296 7.07 -25.39 -5.57
C SER A 296 8.05 -26.41 -4.97
N SER A 297 7.95 -27.68 -5.41
CA SER A 297 8.72 -28.85 -4.96
C SER A 297 10.22 -28.84 -5.34
N ASN A 298 10.73 -27.75 -5.92
CA ASN A 298 12.15 -27.48 -6.19
C ASN A 298 12.56 -26.02 -5.82
N CYS A 299 11.84 -25.34 -4.92
CA CYS A 299 12.13 -23.94 -4.59
C CYS A 299 13.43 -23.76 -3.78
N SER A 300 14.45 -23.18 -4.43
CA SER A 300 15.19 -22.08 -3.81
C SER A 300 14.20 -20.99 -3.39
N GLY A 301 14.49 -20.31 -2.29
CA GLY A 301 13.58 -19.33 -1.69
C GLY A 301 13.04 -18.29 -2.69
N PRO A 302 11.84 -17.74 -2.46
CA PRO A 302 11.28 -16.78 -3.39
C PRO A 302 12.07 -15.48 -3.28
N ALA A 303 12.77 -15.11 -4.35
CA ALA A 303 13.16 -13.73 -4.57
C ALA A 303 11.86 -12.95 -4.81
N ALA A 304 11.26 -12.38 -3.77
CA ALA A 304 10.11 -11.52 -3.98
C ALA A 304 10.58 -10.17 -4.53
N SER A 305 9.81 -9.58 -5.44
CA SER A 305 10.00 -8.17 -5.74
C SER A 305 9.34 -7.35 -4.64
N HIS A 306 10.11 -6.41 -4.07
CA HIS A 306 9.67 -5.58 -2.96
C HIS A 306 9.25 -4.20 -3.44
N THR A 307 8.12 -3.72 -2.95
CA THR A 307 7.77 -2.30 -3.03
C THR A 307 7.47 -1.79 -1.64
N VAL A 308 8.06 -0.65 -1.28
CA VAL A 308 7.91 -0.05 0.05
C VAL A 308 7.16 1.27 -0.08
N GLY A 309 6.12 1.42 0.72
CA GLY A 309 5.25 2.58 0.76
C GLY A 309 4.04 2.46 -0.15
N ALA A 310 2.95 3.05 0.31
CA ALA A 310 1.73 3.27 -0.45
C ALA A 310 0.98 4.50 0.09
N SER A 311 0.11 5.07 -0.74
CA SER A 311 -0.91 6.04 -0.34
C SER A 311 -2.30 5.39 -0.38
N ILE A 312 -3.26 5.95 0.35
CA ILE A 312 -4.66 5.54 0.27
C ILE A 312 -5.32 6.37 -0.83
N VAL A 313 -5.82 5.69 -1.86
CA VAL A 313 -6.67 6.28 -2.89
C VAL A 313 -8.10 6.38 -2.36
N LYS A 314 -8.62 5.25 -1.87
CA LYS A 314 -9.94 5.17 -1.26
C LYS A 314 -10.01 4.07 -0.22
N THR A 315 -10.75 4.30 0.87
CA THR A 315 -10.97 3.26 1.87
C THR A 315 -12.32 3.44 2.56
N ASN A 316 -13.00 2.33 2.87
CA ASN A 316 -14.27 2.37 3.58
C ASN A 316 -14.43 1.16 4.49
N LYS A 317 -14.81 1.42 5.75
CA LYS A 317 -15.06 0.39 6.76
C LYS A 317 -16.34 -0.41 6.48
N THR A 318 -17.34 0.17 5.83
CA THR A 318 -18.66 -0.46 5.60
C THR A 318 -18.59 -1.59 4.59
N GLY A 319 -17.77 -1.46 3.53
CA GLY A 319 -17.46 -2.53 2.58
C GLY A 319 -16.12 -3.22 2.84
N ASP A 320 -15.43 -2.82 3.92
CA ASP A 320 -14.12 -3.30 4.35
C ASP A 320 -13.06 -3.39 3.24
N TYR A 321 -12.99 -2.37 2.38
CA TYR A 321 -12.02 -2.30 1.28
C TYR A 321 -11.09 -1.10 1.43
N SER A 322 -9.91 -1.23 0.83
CA SER A 322 -8.96 -0.16 0.60
C SER A 322 -8.36 -0.32 -0.79
N LEU A 323 -8.50 0.72 -1.60
CA LEU A 323 -7.72 0.93 -2.80
C LEU A 323 -6.50 1.77 -2.43
N LEU A 324 -5.31 1.18 -2.58
CA LEU A 324 -4.03 1.83 -2.38
C LEU A 324 -3.40 2.15 -3.72
N GLN A 325 -2.47 3.10 -3.74
CA GLN A 325 -1.50 3.25 -4.82
C GLN A 325 -0.11 2.99 -4.24
N LEU A 326 0.61 2.00 -4.77
CA LEU A 326 1.96 1.69 -4.32
C LEU A 326 2.92 2.83 -4.70
N SER A 327 3.89 3.12 -3.84
CA SER A 327 4.89 4.18 -4.09
C SER A 327 5.89 3.80 -5.17
N GLY A 328 6.15 2.51 -5.36
CA GLY A 328 6.97 2.00 -6.46
C GLY A 328 6.10 1.42 -7.58
N SER A 329 6.68 1.33 -8.78
CA SER A 329 6.05 0.68 -9.93
C SER A 329 5.77 -0.79 -9.64
N ALA A 330 4.72 -1.33 -10.25
CA ALA A 330 4.49 -2.77 -10.25
C ALA A 330 5.71 -3.50 -10.84
N PRO A 331 6.13 -4.64 -10.26
CA PRO A 331 7.22 -5.43 -10.81
C PRO A 331 6.96 -5.87 -12.26
N GLY A 332 8.01 -5.96 -13.08
CA GLY A 332 7.88 -6.42 -14.45
C GLY A 332 7.27 -7.82 -14.53
N GLY A 333 6.31 -8.03 -15.44
CA GLY A 333 5.59 -9.30 -15.57
C GLY A 333 4.48 -9.51 -14.52
N SER A 334 4.22 -8.53 -13.64
CA SER A 334 3.00 -8.53 -12.82
C SER A 334 1.76 -8.39 -13.69
N SER A 335 0.69 -9.09 -13.31
CA SER A 335 -0.63 -8.87 -13.91
C SER A 335 -1.40 -7.81 -13.11
N PHE A 336 -2.23 -7.05 -13.80
CA PHE A 336 -3.28 -6.21 -13.22
C PHE A 336 -4.61 -6.92 -13.42
N LEU A 337 -5.32 -7.21 -12.33
CA LEU A 337 -6.58 -7.95 -12.39
C LEU A 337 -7.67 -7.07 -13.01
N GLY A 338 -8.38 -7.62 -13.99
CA GLY A 338 -9.63 -7.03 -14.45
C GLY A 338 -10.72 -7.13 -13.38
N TRP A 339 -11.79 -6.36 -13.53
CA TRP A 339 -12.90 -6.33 -12.56
C TRP A 339 -14.25 -6.22 -13.27
N THR A 340 -15.32 -6.55 -12.55
CA THR A 340 -16.70 -6.43 -13.03
C THR A 340 -17.60 -5.89 -11.94
N THR A 341 -18.61 -5.09 -12.31
CA THR A 341 -19.66 -4.62 -11.40
C THR A 341 -20.85 -5.58 -11.35
N GLU A 342 -20.70 -6.81 -11.83
CA GLU A 342 -21.73 -7.84 -11.72
C GLU A 342 -22.10 -8.09 -10.24
N GLU A 343 -23.39 -7.96 -9.91
CA GLU A 343 -23.89 -8.23 -8.55
C GLU A 343 -24.00 -9.74 -8.31
N VAL A 344 -22.97 -10.35 -7.72
CA VAL A 344 -22.94 -11.80 -7.48
C VAL A 344 -23.49 -12.23 -6.13
N ALA A 345 -23.76 -11.31 -5.19
CA ALA A 345 -24.08 -11.62 -3.79
C ALA A 345 -25.38 -12.43 -3.58
N TYR A 346 -26.26 -12.50 -4.59
CA TYR A 346 -27.52 -13.27 -4.57
C TYR A 346 -27.53 -14.45 -5.56
N SER A 347 -26.43 -14.68 -6.27
CA SER A 347 -26.33 -15.65 -7.35
C SER A 347 -25.98 -17.04 -6.80
N ASN A 348 -26.99 -17.85 -6.46
CA ASN A 348 -26.78 -19.18 -5.87
C ASN A 348 -25.87 -20.07 -6.73
N GLY A 349 -24.78 -20.58 -6.15
CA GLY A 349 -23.81 -21.44 -6.82
C GLY A 349 -22.93 -20.72 -7.84
N TYR A 350 -22.85 -19.38 -7.78
CA TYR A 350 -21.88 -18.64 -8.60
C TYR A 350 -20.47 -19.03 -8.17
N ALA A 351 -19.70 -19.56 -9.11
CA ALA A 351 -18.36 -20.09 -8.85
C ALA A 351 -17.34 -18.95 -8.70
N LEU A 352 -16.59 -19.02 -7.61
CA LEU A 352 -15.56 -18.07 -7.24
C LEU A 352 -14.24 -18.78 -6.99
N ASN A 353 -13.14 -18.08 -7.24
CA ASN A 353 -11.80 -18.56 -6.89
C ASN A 353 -10.95 -17.43 -6.31
N ARG A 354 -9.88 -17.81 -5.60
CA ARG A 354 -8.99 -16.88 -4.92
C ARG A 354 -7.58 -17.41 -4.88
N VAL A 355 -6.62 -16.49 -4.95
CA VAL A 355 -5.22 -16.72 -4.55
C VAL A 355 -4.92 -15.84 -3.33
N SER A 356 -4.38 -16.41 -2.25
CA SER A 356 -4.04 -15.67 -1.03
C SER A 356 -2.82 -16.20 -0.28
N HIS A 357 -2.41 -15.53 0.81
CA HIS A 357 -1.32 -15.94 1.69
C HIS A 357 -1.82 -16.35 3.09
N PRO A 358 -2.47 -17.52 3.24
CA PRO A 358 -2.95 -18.00 4.53
C PRO A 358 -1.77 -18.24 5.47
N GLN A 359 -1.89 -17.70 6.69
CA GLN A 359 -0.85 -17.71 7.72
C GLN A 359 0.50 -17.14 7.25
N GLY A 360 0.52 -16.32 6.19
CA GLY A 360 1.77 -15.82 5.63
C GLY A 360 2.59 -16.85 4.86
N ALA A 361 2.00 -18.00 4.52
CA ALA A 361 2.62 -18.99 3.65
C ALA A 361 2.71 -18.47 2.20
N PRO A 362 3.47 -19.14 1.32
CA PRO A 362 3.41 -18.87 -0.11
C PRO A 362 1.98 -18.98 -0.64
N GLN A 363 1.74 -18.41 -1.82
CA GLN A 363 0.40 -18.34 -2.42
C GLN A 363 -0.34 -19.68 -2.36
N ALA A 364 -1.61 -19.62 -1.95
CA ALA A 364 -2.55 -20.73 -1.88
C ALA A 364 -3.79 -20.42 -2.72
N TYR A 365 -4.40 -21.46 -3.31
CA TYR A 365 -5.58 -21.34 -4.15
C TYR A 365 -6.80 -21.99 -3.49
N SER A 366 -7.95 -21.32 -3.55
CA SER A 366 -9.22 -21.82 -3.04
C SER A 366 -10.38 -21.58 -4.02
N GLU A 367 -11.42 -22.42 -3.94
CA GLU A 367 -12.67 -22.32 -4.70
C GLU A 367 -13.84 -22.20 -3.74
N HIS A 368 -14.80 -21.36 -4.12
CA HIS A 368 -15.95 -21.04 -3.31
C HIS A 368 -17.20 -20.94 -4.18
N ASP A 369 -18.35 -21.28 -3.62
CA ASP A 369 -19.65 -21.16 -4.28
C ASP A 369 -20.54 -20.19 -3.49
N VAL A 370 -21.08 -19.16 -4.15
CA VAL A 370 -21.97 -18.20 -3.47
C VAL A 370 -23.21 -18.90 -2.90
N ASP A 371 -23.48 -18.67 -1.62
CA ASP A 371 -24.64 -19.19 -0.89
C ASP A 371 -25.53 -18.04 -0.40
N PRO A 372 -26.59 -17.67 -1.14
CA PRO A 372 -27.52 -16.63 -0.72
C PRO A 372 -28.40 -17.05 0.46
N SER A 373 -28.43 -18.34 0.80
CA SER A 373 -29.19 -18.89 1.93
C SER A 373 -28.40 -18.86 3.25
N ALA A 374 -27.09 -18.60 3.20
CA ALA A 374 -26.24 -18.48 4.38
C ALA A 374 -26.79 -17.42 5.37
N GLY A 375 -26.63 -17.68 6.67
CA GLY A 375 -26.90 -16.67 7.69
C GLY A 375 -25.93 -15.49 7.55
N THR A 376 -26.42 -14.25 7.68
CA THR A 376 -25.56 -13.06 7.67
C THR A 376 -24.99 -12.79 9.05
N CYS A 377 -23.74 -12.33 9.11
CA CYS A 377 -23.15 -11.82 10.34
C CYS A 377 -23.64 -10.40 10.61
N SER A 378 -23.81 -10.05 11.90
CA SER A 378 -24.14 -8.68 12.31
C SER A 378 -23.13 -7.70 11.69
N SER A 379 -23.62 -6.61 11.09
CA SER A 379 -22.90 -5.58 10.30
C SER A 379 -22.50 -5.93 8.85
N TRP A 380 -22.74 -7.17 8.39
CA TRP A 380 -22.45 -7.59 7.01
C TRP A 380 -23.73 -7.98 6.24
N PRO A 381 -24.57 -7.01 5.84
CA PRO A 381 -25.80 -7.30 5.12
C PRO A 381 -25.52 -7.84 3.71
N ARG A 382 -26.25 -8.87 3.28
CA ARG A 382 -26.15 -9.37 1.90
C ARG A 382 -26.44 -8.26 0.88
N GLY A 383 -25.82 -8.36 -0.29
CA GLY A 383 -25.82 -7.32 -1.32
C GLY A 383 -24.50 -6.57 -1.29
N SER A 384 -24.21 -5.87 -0.19
CA SER A 384 -22.89 -5.27 0.05
C SER A 384 -21.80 -6.28 0.41
N TRP A 385 -22.21 -7.50 0.72
CA TRP A 385 -21.36 -8.59 1.18
C TRP A 385 -21.70 -9.87 0.43
N ILE A 386 -20.69 -10.56 -0.08
CA ILE A 386 -20.80 -11.86 -0.74
C ILE A 386 -20.55 -12.94 0.31
N TYR A 387 -21.47 -13.89 0.41
CA TYR A 387 -21.34 -15.06 1.28
C TYR A 387 -21.12 -16.28 0.41
N SER A 388 -20.04 -17.01 0.65
CA SER A 388 -19.72 -18.22 -0.09
C SER A 388 -19.35 -19.37 0.81
N LYS A 389 -19.57 -20.59 0.32
CA LYS A 389 -19.12 -21.83 0.92
C LYS A 389 -17.89 -22.33 0.20
N ASP A 390 -16.87 -22.70 0.96
CA ASP A 390 -15.63 -23.23 0.40
C ASP A 390 -15.88 -24.67 -0.11
N SER A 391 -15.57 -24.89 -1.40
CA SER A 391 -15.62 -26.20 -2.06
C SER A 391 -14.23 -26.81 -2.26
N LYS A 392 -13.18 -25.98 -2.25
CA LYS A 392 -11.77 -26.39 -2.23
C LYS A 392 -10.93 -25.36 -1.47
N GLY A 393 -10.03 -25.82 -0.62
CA GLY A 393 -9.26 -24.92 0.24
C GLY A 393 -10.18 -24.14 1.19
N ALA A 394 -9.68 -23.03 1.71
CA ALA A 394 -10.34 -22.14 2.68
C ALA A 394 -9.41 -20.93 2.91
N THR A 395 -9.78 -20.04 3.84
CA THR A 395 -8.98 -18.88 4.19
C THR A 395 -8.64 -18.80 5.68
N GLU A 396 -7.49 -18.20 5.97
CA GLU A 396 -6.95 -18.03 7.32
C GLU A 396 -6.40 -16.62 7.49
N GLY A 397 -6.03 -16.26 8.73
CA GLY A 397 -5.35 -15.01 9.03
C GLY A 397 -4.18 -14.76 8.06
N GLY A 398 -4.08 -13.54 7.54
CA GLY A 398 -3.15 -13.19 6.47
C GLY A 398 -3.76 -13.24 5.05
N SER A 399 -4.84 -14.00 4.84
CA SER A 399 -5.59 -13.96 3.56
C SER A 399 -6.41 -12.69 3.38
N SER A 400 -6.70 -11.97 4.47
CA SER A 400 -7.49 -10.73 4.46
C SER A 400 -7.03 -9.77 3.37
N GLY A 401 -7.98 -9.21 2.62
CA GLY A 401 -7.76 -8.29 1.51
C GLY A 401 -7.47 -8.95 0.16
N SER A 402 -7.30 -10.27 0.10
CA SER A 402 -7.15 -10.98 -1.19
C SER A 402 -8.39 -10.78 -2.09
N PRO A 403 -8.20 -10.43 -3.37
CA PRO A 403 -9.30 -10.38 -4.33
C PRO A 403 -9.98 -11.74 -4.51
N VAL A 404 -11.30 -11.75 -4.65
CA VAL A 404 -12.07 -12.91 -5.09
C VAL A 404 -12.50 -12.72 -6.54
N LEU A 405 -12.32 -13.77 -7.34
CA LEU A 405 -12.46 -13.73 -8.79
C LEU A 405 -13.61 -14.61 -9.26
N ASN A 406 -14.29 -14.18 -10.33
CA ASN A 406 -15.21 -15.03 -11.06
C ASN A 406 -14.48 -15.98 -12.04
N SER A 407 -15.25 -16.75 -12.82
CA SER A 407 -14.73 -17.71 -13.80
C SER A 407 -14.01 -17.06 -15.00
N GLN A 408 -14.15 -15.75 -15.19
CA GLN A 408 -13.45 -14.95 -16.21
C GLN A 408 -12.22 -14.22 -15.63
N SER A 409 -11.78 -14.59 -14.42
CA SER A 409 -10.67 -13.95 -13.70
C SER A 409 -10.89 -12.45 -13.42
N LYS A 410 -12.15 -12.02 -13.25
CA LYS A 410 -12.51 -10.65 -12.85
C LYS A 410 -12.71 -10.57 -11.36
N VAL A 411 -12.19 -9.51 -10.73
CA VAL A 411 -12.50 -9.17 -9.34
C VAL A 411 -13.98 -8.89 -9.19
N VAL A 412 -14.61 -9.59 -8.24
CA VAL A 412 -15.99 -9.34 -7.79
C VAL A 412 -16.06 -8.91 -6.32
N GLY A 413 -14.93 -8.89 -5.62
CA GLY A 413 -14.82 -8.46 -4.23
C GLY A 413 -13.43 -8.71 -3.64
N GLN A 414 -13.31 -8.50 -2.33
CA GLN A 414 -12.09 -8.77 -1.55
C GLN A 414 -12.41 -9.38 -0.19
N LEU A 415 -11.53 -10.24 0.31
CA LEU A 415 -11.75 -10.98 1.55
C LEU A 415 -11.76 -10.06 2.78
N SER A 416 -12.82 -10.17 3.57
CA SER A 416 -12.89 -9.55 4.90
C SER A 416 -12.72 -10.56 6.03
N GLY A 417 -13.17 -11.80 5.83
CA GLY A 417 -12.97 -12.89 6.78
C GLY A 417 -14.06 -13.95 6.67
N ALA A 418 -14.36 -14.64 7.78
CA ALA A 418 -15.38 -15.68 7.83
C ALA A 418 -16.55 -15.38 8.77
N CYS A 419 -17.72 -15.92 8.45
CA CYS A 419 -18.94 -15.85 9.25
C CYS A 419 -19.48 -17.26 9.51
N GLY A 420 -19.74 -17.62 10.78
CA GLY A 420 -20.16 -18.97 11.09
C GLY A 420 -20.15 -19.28 12.57
N TYR A 421 -20.38 -20.56 12.89
CA TYR A 421 -20.46 -21.06 14.26
C TYR A 421 -19.20 -21.81 14.70
N ASN A 422 -18.33 -22.20 13.77
CA ASN A 422 -17.12 -22.99 14.05
C ASN A 422 -15.87 -22.33 13.46
N LEU A 423 -15.67 -21.04 13.73
CA LEU A 423 -14.56 -20.24 13.16
C LEU A 423 -13.15 -20.70 13.58
N GLY A 424 -13.04 -21.64 14.54
CA GLY A 424 -11.78 -22.27 14.92
C GLY A 424 -11.35 -23.40 13.99
N ASP A 425 -12.27 -23.94 13.19
CA ASP A 425 -12.00 -24.90 12.13
C ASP A 425 -12.33 -24.24 10.79
N VAL A 426 -11.35 -23.59 10.18
CA VAL A 426 -11.53 -22.90 8.90
C VAL A 426 -11.94 -23.84 7.77
N CYS A 427 -11.70 -25.15 7.91
CA CYS A 427 -12.10 -26.17 6.94
C CYS A 427 -13.57 -26.60 7.10
N ASP A 428 -14.26 -26.19 8.17
CA ASP A 428 -15.68 -26.51 8.39
C ASP A 428 -16.60 -25.61 7.55
N SER A 429 -16.60 -25.82 6.24
CA SER A 429 -17.44 -25.07 5.29
C SER A 429 -18.94 -25.35 5.44
N ASN A 430 -19.34 -26.30 6.29
CA ASN A 430 -20.76 -26.52 6.62
C ASN A 430 -21.25 -25.55 7.70
N SER A 431 -20.36 -25.16 8.62
CA SER A 431 -20.68 -24.25 9.72
C SER A 431 -20.21 -22.83 9.49
N ASN A 432 -19.32 -22.62 8.51
CA ASN A 432 -18.69 -21.35 8.18
C ASN A 432 -18.93 -20.95 6.72
N SER A 433 -19.05 -19.65 6.50
CA SER A 433 -19.03 -18.98 5.20
C SER A 433 -17.80 -18.09 5.11
N THR A 434 -17.16 -18.11 3.95
CA THR A 434 -16.22 -17.07 3.54
C THR A 434 -17.00 -15.81 3.16
N VAL A 435 -16.52 -14.64 3.57
CA VAL A 435 -17.24 -13.37 3.39
C VAL A 435 -16.33 -12.30 2.78
N ASP A 436 -16.81 -11.72 1.69
CA ASP A 436 -16.13 -10.69 0.90
C ASP A 436 -16.95 -9.41 0.86
N GLY A 437 -16.27 -8.26 0.86
CA GLY A 437 -16.88 -7.00 0.43
C GLY A 437 -17.21 -7.08 -1.06
N ALA A 438 -18.45 -6.77 -1.44
CA ALA A 438 -18.89 -6.89 -2.83
C ALA A 438 -18.38 -5.70 -3.66
N PHE A 439 -17.57 -5.95 -4.69
CA PHE A 439 -17.01 -4.90 -5.56
C PHE A 439 -18.11 -4.05 -6.20
N ALA A 440 -19.16 -4.68 -6.72
CA ALA A 440 -20.32 -3.99 -7.28
C ALA A 440 -20.96 -2.97 -6.29
N ALA A 441 -20.95 -3.28 -5.00
CA ALA A 441 -21.59 -2.43 -4.00
C ALA A 441 -20.76 -1.18 -3.63
N TYR A 442 -19.43 -1.28 -3.66
CA TYR A 442 -18.54 -0.14 -3.39
C TYR A 442 -17.94 0.47 -4.65
N TYR A 443 -18.21 -0.07 -5.84
CA TYR A 443 -17.71 0.45 -7.10
C TYR A 443 -17.93 1.96 -7.28
N PRO A 444 -19.11 2.56 -6.95
CA PRO A 444 -19.30 4.00 -7.09
C PRO A 444 -18.25 4.86 -6.36
N GLU A 445 -17.65 4.32 -5.29
CA GLU A 445 -16.63 5.01 -4.52
C GLU A 445 -15.22 4.92 -5.12
N VAL A 446 -14.97 3.93 -5.98
CA VAL A 446 -13.68 3.70 -6.66
C VAL A 446 -13.73 3.95 -8.16
N ALA A 447 -14.92 4.14 -8.72
CA ALA A 447 -15.15 4.44 -10.14
C ALA A 447 -14.35 5.64 -10.66
N PRO A 448 -14.14 6.74 -9.90
CA PRO A 448 -13.31 7.86 -10.37
C PRO A 448 -11.86 7.47 -10.68
N TYR A 449 -11.35 6.39 -10.06
CA TYR A 449 -9.96 5.94 -10.23
C TYR A 449 -9.86 4.75 -11.18
N LEU A 450 -10.83 3.83 -11.14
CA LEU A 450 -10.75 2.57 -11.88
C LEU A 450 -11.56 2.57 -13.18
N GLY A 451 -12.68 3.28 -13.25
CA GLY A 451 -13.73 3.01 -14.23
C GLY A 451 -14.22 4.22 -15.03
N GLY A 452 -13.37 5.23 -15.24
CA GLY A 452 -13.60 6.21 -16.30
C GLY A 452 -14.94 6.97 -16.23
N GLY A 453 -15.47 7.21 -15.02
CA GLY A 453 -16.67 8.02 -14.80
C GLY A 453 -16.45 9.54 -14.91
N GLY A 454 -15.20 9.97 -15.02
CA GLY A 454 -14.79 11.16 -15.75
C GLY A 454 -13.99 10.65 -16.94
N SER A 455 -14.23 11.21 -18.12
CA SER A 455 -13.37 10.99 -19.29
C SER A 455 -11.91 10.98 -18.86
N GLY A 456 -11.12 10.04 -19.40
CA GLY A 456 -9.66 10.08 -19.37
C GLY A 456 -9.14 11.35 -20.03
N CYS A 457 -9.31 12.43 -19.30
CA CYS A 457 -8.92 13.77 -19.62
C CYS A 457 -7.88 14.11 -18.57
N THR A 458 -6.63 14.00 -19.00
CA THR A 458 -5.46 14.52 -18.30
C THR A 458 -5.16 15.91 -18.86
N ASP A 459 -6.20 16.71 -19.13
CA ASP A 459 -6.03 18.08 -19.62
C ASP A 459 -5.55 18.87 -18.41
N ASP A 460 -4.23 18.99 -18.41
CA ASP A 460 -3.35 19.87 -17.65
C ASP A 460 -2.59 20.59 -18.78
N LEU A 461 -3.31 21.46 -19.49
CA LEU A 461 -2.89 22.04 -20.77
C LEU A 461 -1.78 23.08 -20.57
N ASP A 462 -1.68 23.67 -19.39
CA ASP A 462 -0.60 24.57 -19.00
C ASP A 462 0.54 23.91 -18.22
N GLU A 463 0.42 22.61 -17.90
CA GLU A 463 1.41 21.77 -17.21
C GLU A 463 1.75 22.25 -15.78
N ASP A 464 0.78 22.81 -15.07
CA ASP A 464 0.92 23.27 -13.67
C ASP A 464 0.74 22.15 -12.63
N GLY A 465 0.26 20.99 -13.06
CA GLY A 465 0.08 19.80 -12.25
C GLY A 465 -1.32 19.65 -11.64
N TYR A 466 -2.25 20.54 -11.98
CA TYR A 466 -3.66 20.43 -11.66
C TYR A 466 -4.45 20.01 -12.91
N ILE A 467 -5.64 19.42 -12.69
CA ILE A 467 -6.47 18.90 -13.78
C ILE A 467 -7.64 19.85 -13.95
N SER A 468 -7.98 20.18 -15.20
CA SER A 468 -9.09 21.06 -15.56
C SER A 468 -10.42 20.70 -14.87
N GLU A 469 -11.20 21.71 -14.48
CA GLU A 469 -12.56 21.59 -13.96
C GLU A 469 -13.49 20.90 -14.97
N ALA A 470 -13.27 21.13 -16.28
CA ALA A 470 -14.00 20.46 -17.35
C ALA A 470 -13.82 18.93 -17.31
N CYS A 471 -12.74 18.48 -16.67
CA CYS A 471 -12.33 17.10 -16.51
C CYS A 471 -12.52 16.58 -15.08
N GLY A 472 -13.19 17.37 -14.23
CA GLY A 472 -13.52 17.03 -12.85
C GLY A 472 -12.35 17.18 -11.88
N GLY A 473 -11.28 17.86 -12.30
CA GLY A 473 -10.24 18.35 -11.40
C GLY A 473 -10.60 19.70 -10.80
N ASP A 474 -9.62 20.34 -10.16
CA ASP A 474 -9.83 21.53 -9.34
C ASP A 474 -9.26 22.82 -9.98
N ASP A 475 -8.70 22.75 -11.20
CA ASP A 475 -8.19 23.91 -11.94
C ASP A 475 -9.30 24.61 -12.75
N CYS A 476 -9.47 25.91 -12.51
CA CYS A 476 -10.54 26.74 -13.03
C CYS A 476 -10.19 27.44 -14.36
N ASP A 477 -8.91 27.50 -14.76
CA ASP A 477 -8.47 27.96 -16.09
C ASP A 477 -7.20 27.25 -16.56
N ASP A 478 -7.42 26.09 -17.18
CA ASP A 478 -6.43 25.18 -17.79
C ASP A 478 -5.59 25.81 -18.94
N ASN A 479 -5.70 27.11 -19.20
CA ASN A 479 -4.80 27.82 -20.13
C ASN A 479 -3.78 28.69 -19.41
N GLU A 480 -3.84 28.81 -18.08
CA GLU A 480 -3.06 29.75 -17.30
C GLU A 480 -2.48 29.09 -16.05
N PHE A 481 -1.18 28.82 -16.10
CA PHE A 481 -0.37 28.16 -15.06
C PHE A 481 -0.49 28.75 -13.64
N TRP A 482 -1.05 29.95 -13.51
CA TRP A 482 -1.24 30.65 -12.24
C TRP A 482 -2.71 30.70 -11.80
N ALA A 483 -3.56 29.84 -12.33
CA ALA A 483 -4.98 29.72 -11.98
C ALA A 483 -5.26 28.31 -11.42
N ASN A 484 -4.82 28.03 -10.19
CA ASN A 484 -5.00 26.72 -9.57
C ASN A 484 -5.16 26.78 -8.04
N PRO A 485 -5.73 25.72 -7.43
CA PRO A 485 -5.99 25.68 -5.98
C PRO A 485 -4.77 25.94 -5.11
N GLY A 486 -4.90 26.97 -4.27
CA GLY A 486 -3.93 27.30 -3.23
C GLY A 486 -2.87 28.33 -3.63
N LEU A 487 -3.01 28.97 -4.81
CA LEU A 487 -2.29 30.18 -5.15
C LEU A 487 -2.85 31.42 -4.41
N ASP A 488 -2.07 32.51 -4.43
CA ASP A 488 -2.52 33.83 -3.98
C ASP A 488 -3.11 34.59 -5.20
N GLU A 489 -4.19 35.35 -5.00
CA GLU A 489 -4.83 36.18 -6.03
C GLU A 489 -3.88 37.23 -6.66
N ILE A 490 -3.93 37.36 -7.99
CA ILE A 490 -3.26 38.41 -8.76
C ILE A 490 -4.24 39.55 -9.01
N CYS A 491 -4.36 40.40 -8.01
CA CYS A 491 -5.26 41.55 -8.04
C CYS A 491 -5.20 42.35 -9.36
N THR A 492 -6.35 42.46 -10.03
CA THR A 492 -6.69 43.23 -11.24
C THR A 492 -6.52 42.56 -12.61
N ASP A 493 -6.32 41.25 -12.66
CA ASP A 493 -6.33 40.51 -13.94
C ASP A 493 -7.73 39.98 -14.32
N ASP A 494 -8.75 40.18 -13.48
CA ASP A 494 -10.12 39.69 -13.63
C ASP A 494 -10.18 38.13 -13.72
N ILE A 495 -9.19 37.42 -13.18
CA ILE A 495 -9.10 35.94 -13.11
C ILE A 495 -9.22 35.49 -11.64
N ASP A 496 -9.81 34.32 -11.41
CA ASP A 496 -9.82 33.62 -10.11
C ASP A 496 -8.54 32.76 -10.06
N ASN A 497 -7.46 33.28 -9.48
CA ASN A 497 -6.15 32.60 -9.56
C ASN A 497 -6.05 31.41 -8.60
N ASN A 498 -6.86 31.40 -7.54
CA ASN A 498 -6.83 30.37 -6.51
C ASN A 498 -7.96 29.33 -6.63
N CYS A 499 -8.83 29.49 -7.62
CA CYS A 499 -9.98 28.64 -7.94
C CYS A 499 -10.95 28.43 -6.76
N ASP A 500 -11.16 29.45 -5.93
CA ASP A 500 -12.08 29.41 -4.80
C ASP A 500 -13.51 29.90 -5.13
N GLY A 501 -13.70 30.36 -6.38
CA GLY A 501 -14.97 30.86 -6.92
C GLY A 501 -15.18 32.36 -6.71
N THR A 502 -14.16 33.07 -6.25
CA THR A 502 -14.11 34.53 -6.22
C THR A 502 -12.98 35.07 -7.10
N VAL A 503 -13.16 36.29 -7.63
CA VAL A 503 -12.17 36.95 -8.50
C VAL A 503 -11.66 38.17 -7.76
N ASP A 504 -10.34 38.31 -7.68
CA ASP A 504 -9.66 39.48 -7.09
C ASP A 504 -10.05 39.75 -5.62
N GLU A 505 -10.33 38.71 -4.83
CA GLU A 505 -10.57 38.81 -3.39
C GLU A 505 -9.29 38.91 -2.57
N ASP A 506 -9.43 39.32 -1.30
CA ASP A 506 -8.31 39.56 -0.38
C ASP A 506 -7.20 40.50 -0.86
N CYS A 507 -7.46 41.23 -1.95
CA CYS A 507 -6.65 42.28 -2.57
C CYS A 507 -6.49 43.57 -1.75
N GLY A 508 -6.69 43.49 -0.44
CA GLY A 508 -6.27 44.50 0.54
C GLY A 508 -6.57 45.93 0.11
N GLY A 509 -7.85 46.27 -0.03
CA GLY A 509 -8.34 47.57 -0.53
C GLY A 509 -7.42 48.77 -0.27
N GLY A 510 -6.57 49.06 -1.26
CA GLY A 510 -5.60 50.15 -1.22
C GLY A 510 -4.62 50.00 -2.38
N SER A 511 -4.72 50.88 -3.37
CA SER A 511 -3.88 50.96 -4.58
C SER A 511 -2.46 50.42 -4.40
N CYS A 512 -2.22 49.20 -4.85
CA CYS A 512 -0.87 48.66 -5.00
C CYS A 512 -0.16 49.34 -6.18
N LEU A 513 1.16 49.36 -6.14
CA LEU A 513 1.99 49.99 -7.16
C LEU A 513 2.18 49.04 -8.36
N PRO A 514 1.88 49.49 -9.60
CA PRO A 514 2.05 48.67 -10.80
C PRO A 514 3.54 48.46 -11.13
N ARG A 515 3.83 47.48 -11.99
CA ARG A 515 5.19 47.17 -12.44
C ARG A 515 5.93 48.42 -12.94
N GLY A 516 7.13 48.63 -12.41
CA GLY A 516 7.99 49.77 -12.74
C GLY A 516 7.86 50.97 -11.79
N ASP A 517 6.81 51.05 -10.97
CA ASP A 517 6.66 52.11 -9.97
C ASP A 517 7.58 51.88 -8.76
N ALA A 518 7.98 52.98 -8.12
CA ALA A 518 8.99 52.97 -7.09
C ALA A 518 8.46 52.38 -5.77
N CYS A 519 9.16 51.39 -5.23
CA CYS A 519 8.77 50.64 -4.02
C CYS A 519 9.91 50.54 -3.00
N SER A 520 9.52 50.34 -1.74
CA SER A 520 10.41 50.14 -0.60
C SER A 520 10.36 48.70 -0.09
N ILE A 521 9.18 48.06 -0.15
CA ILE A 521 8.94 46.69 0.29
C ILE A 521 7.99 45.99 -0.69
N GLY A 522 8.04 44.65 -0.73
CA GLY A 522 7.26 43.85 -1.68
C GLY A 522 5.75 44.08 -1.61
N SER A 523 5.22 44.27 -0.39
CA SER A 523 3.79 44.49 -0.13
C SER A 523 3.24 45.83 -0.64
N GLU A 524 4.10 46.72 -1.16
CA GLU A 524 3.65 47.95 -1.85
C GLU A 524 3.34 47.69 -3.33
N CYS A 525 3.86 46.59 -3.90
CA CYS A 525 3.72 46.24 -5.31
C CYS A 525 2.58 45.27 -5.53
N CYS A 526 1.85 45.41 -6.64
CA CYS A 526 0.81 44.46 -7.00
C CYS A 526 1.36 43.04 -7.18
N SER A 527 2.62 42.90 -7.63
CA SER A 527 3.30 41.60 -7.73
C SER A 527 3.84 41.03 -6.41
N GLY A 528 3.63 41.73 -5.29
CA GLY A 528 4.24 41.37 -3.99
C GLY A 528 5.77 41.46 -3.98
N ARG A 529 6.41 41.90 -5.09
CA ARG A 529 7.86 41.84 -5.29
C ARG A 529 8.42 43.21 -5.68
N CYS A 530 9.24 43.74 -4.79
CA CYS A 530 10.04 44.94 -5.02
C CYS A 530 11.47 44.56 -5.39
N HIS A 531 12.01 45.06 -6.52
CA HIS A 531 13.34 44.68 -6.96
C HIS A 531 14.42 45.24 -5.99
N PRO A 532 15.23 44.39 -5.33
CA PRO A 532 16.04 44.78 -4.16
C PRO A 532 17.15 45.82 -4.44
N ARG A 533 17.56 45.96 -5.71
CA ARG A 533 18.53 46.97 -6.17
C ARG A 533 17.95 48.14 -6.95
N LYS A 534 16.78 47.97 -7.59
CA LYS A 534 16.19 48.99 -8.47
C LYS A 534 15.10 49.79 -7.77
N LEU A 535 14.56 49.26 -6.67
CA LEU A 535 13.47 49.86 -5.90
C LEU A 535 12.26 50.15 -6.78
N THR A 536 11.95 49.22 -7.67
CA THR A 536 10.77 49.27 -8.55
C THR A 536 10.01 47.96 -8.49
N CYS A 537 8.69 48.02 -8.61
CA CYS A 537 7.83 46.85 -8.64
C CYS A 537 8.15 45.97 -9.84
N GLN A 538 8.26 44.66 -9.60
CA GLN A 538 8.65 43.67 -10.62
C GLN A 538 7.49 43.21 -11.48
#